data_AF-A0A084WB31-F1
#
_entry.id   AF-A0A084WB31-F1
#
_cell.length_a   1.000
_cell.length_b   1.000
_cell.length_c   1.000
_cell.angle_alpha   90.00
_cell.angle_beta   90.00
_cell.angle_gamma   90.00
#
_symmetry.space_group_name_H-M   'P 1'
#
loop_
_entity.id
_entity.type
_entity.pdbx_description
1 polymer ?
#
loop_
_entity_poly.entity_id
_entity_poly.type
_entity_poly.pdbx_seq_one_letter_code
_entity_poly.pdbx_strand_id
1 'polypeptide(L)'
;MVHINDLPNKILEHVFGYLSFYSRCNVRLVCRKWDSVSFSASFRTRKVVLAANRNLDLTILLQRTYSNVSIRFDGVFPNKSLENLHVLPSVVPSPKSVRLYVSQCRHLNYVEPVIDFGIVETLYLSGKMNSTTVEQAFQLQMDRLCSLYLDVFDIGNVRFRMPNLRHLNMVVHSQEDLDLLREFINQLHSLTVWFRVPYNFYHFGMTNLRHLSFNITQEDLTESERNIITLLKHCAQLERLELAAKSIGRCVLESIAANLPWLIELTVQASEGAIYVKPFAKLPRLERLRIVGCHVSLDRVHLPSLLSLALCAENLEQGIFVEATEWFMGFPRLQRLTLMGQMTLPNILNSIIVQLPKLRWLRISRCCLVYLWQMDELKAYHPGLAIAFD
;
A
#
# COMPACT_ATOMS: atom_id res chain seq x y z
N MET A 1 -5.98 -32.53 -27.93
CA MET A 1 -6.28 -31.10 -27.72
C MET A 1 -7.20 -31.00 -26.52
N VAL A 2 -6.88 -30.15 -25.54
CA VAL A 2 -7.78 -29.91 -24.40
C VAL A 2 -8.89 -28.97 -24.87
N HIS A 3 -10.15 -29.37 -24.71
CA HIS A 3 -11.27 -28.52 -25.08
C HIS A 3 -11.43 -27.42 -24.02
N ILE A 4 -11.63 -26.17 -24.44
CA ILE A 4 -11.76 -25.03 -23.51
C ILE A 4 -12.90 -25.23 -22.49
N ASN A 5 -13.94 -26.00 -22.86
CA ASN A 5 -15.05 -26.35 -21.98
C ASN A 5 -14.66 -27.28 -20.84
N ASP A 6 -13.53 -27.97 -20.93
CA ASP A 6 -13.05 -28.89 -19.91
C ASP A 6 -12.26 -28.17 -18.81
N LEU A 7 -11.91 -26.89 -19.02
CA LEU A 7 -11.18 -26.11 -18.03
C LEU A 7 -12.01 -25.89 -16.74
N PRO A 8 -11.36 -25.87 -15.55
CA PRO A 8 -12.00 -25.52 -14.29
C PRO A 8 -12.63 -24.11 -14.33
N ASN A 9 -13.75 -23.93 -13.62
CA ASN A 9 -14.45 -22.64 -13.58
C ASN A 9 -13.54 -21.48 -13.19
N LYS A 10 -12.61 -21.67 -12.23
CA LYS A 10 -11.64 -20.62 -11.84
C LYS A 10 -10.75 -20.15 -13.00
N ILE A 11 -10.36 -21.04 -13.90
CA ILE A 11 -9.56 -20.70 -15.08
C ILE A 11 -10.44 -19.96 -16.09
N LEU A 12 -11.67 -20.42 -16.31
CA LEU A 12 -12.62 -19.73 -17.19
C LEU A 12 -13.00 -18.35 -16.65
N GLU A 13 -13.15 -18.16 -15.33
CA GLU A 13 -13.35 -16.86 -14.70
C GLU A 13 -12.15 -15.92 -14.91
N HIS A 14 -10.93 -16.47 -14.90
CA HIS A 14 -9.73 -15.71 -15.19
C HIS A 14 -9.70 -15.27 -16.65
N VAL A 15 -9.95 -16.19 -17.60
CA VAL A 15 -10.03 -15.92 -19.04
C VAL A 15 -11.14 -14.90 -19.35
N PHE A 16 -12.35 -15.12 -18.83
CA PHE A 16 -13.47 -14.18 -18.98
C PHE A 16 -13.22 -12.87 -18.24
N GLY A 17 -12.26 -12.84 -17.33
CA GLY A 17 -11.78 -11.63 -16.67
C GLY A 17 -11.20 -10.60 -17.63
N TYR A 18 -10.70 -11.03 -18.80
CA TYR A 18 -10.19 -10.16 -19.86
C TYR A 18 -11.27 -9.70 -20.84
N LEU A 19 -12.51 -10.21 -20.72
CA LEU A 19 -13.60 -9.89 -21.63
C LEU A 19 -14.42 -8.70 -21.12
N SER A 20 -14.79 -7.81 -22.05
CA SER A 20 -15.74 -6.74 -21.79
C SER A 20 -17.09 -7.29 -21.31
N PHE A 21 -17.92 -6.47 -20.68
CA PHE A 21 -19.28 -6.89 -20.30
C PHE A 21 -20.07 -7.40 -21.51
N TYR A 22 -20.02 -6.67 -22.63
CA TYR A 22 -20.70 -7.06 -23.87
C TYR A 22 -20.19 -8.40 -24.39
N SER A 23 -18.87 -8.60 -24.42
CA SER A 23 -18.27 -9.87 -24.82
C SER A 23 -18.70 -11.02 -23.89
N ARG A 24 -18.82 -10.78 -22.58
CA ARG A 24 -19.34 -11.78 -21.63
C ARG A 24 -20.82 -12.10 -21.85
N CYS A 25 -21.62 -11.10 -22.21
CA CYS A 25 -23.01 -11.32 -22.62
C CYS A 25 -23.13 -12.18 -23.88
N ASN A 26 -22.13 -12.18 -24.76
CA ASN A 26 -22.12 -13.08 -25.93
C ASN A 26 -21.63 -14.48 -25.54
N VAL A 27 -20.63 -14.56 -24.67
CA VAL A 27 -20.10 -15.82 -24.12
C VAL A 27 -21.17 -16.65 -23.40
N ARG A 28 -22.16 -16.01 -22.76
CA ARG A 28 -23.30 -16.71 -22.14
C ARG A 28 -24.10 -17.58 -23.14
N LEU A 29 -24.08 -17.21 -24.41
CA LEU A 29 -24.84 -17.89 -25.47
C LEU A 29 -24.16 -19.19 -25.94
N VAL A 30 -22.91 -19.44 -25.54
CA VAL A 30 -22.13 -20.59 -26.02
C VAL A 30 -22.58 -21.89 -25.36
N CYS A 31 -22.66 -21.93 -24.02
CA CYS A 31 -23.19 -23.08 -23.28
C CYS A 31 -23.56 -22.72 -21.84
N ARG A 32 -24.31 -23.60 -21.16
CA ARG A 32 -24.74 -23.40 -19.76
C ARG A 32 -23.59 -23.16 -18.78
N LYS A 33 -22.45 -23.86 -18.98
CA LYS A 33 -21.26 -23.67 -18.14
C LYS A 33 -20.73 -22.24 -18.29
N TRP A 34 -20.62 -21.75 -19.52
CA TRP A 34 -20.14 -20.41 -19.82
C TRP A 34 -21.08 -19.33 -19.28
N ASP A 35 -22.39 -19.54 -19.36
CA ASP A 35 -23.38 -18.66 -18.72
C ASP A 35 -23.14 -18.56 -17.21
N SER A 36 -23.07 -19.71 -16.51
CA SER A 36 -22.84 -19.75 -15.05
C SER A 36 -21.53 -19.06 -14.63
N VAL A 37 -20.47 -19.20 -15.44
CA VAL A 37 -19.15 -18.62 -15.15
C VAL A 37 -19.10 -17.14 -15.50
N SER A 38 -19.71 -16.72 -16.62
CA SER A 38 -19.66 -15.33 -17.10
C SER A 38 -20.17 -14.32 -16.08
N PHE A 39 -21.05 -14.78 -15.18
CA PHE A 39 -21.73 -13.98 -14.16
C PHE A 39 -21.66 -14.57 -12.75
N SER A 40 -20.60 -15.32 -12.47
CA SER A 40 -20.34 -15.84 -11.14
C SER A 40 -20.18 -14.72 -10.09
N ALA A 41 -20.25 -15.08 -8.82
CA ALA A 41 -20.12 -14.13 -7.71
C ALA A 41 -18.82 -13.31 -7.79
N SER A 42 -17.72 -13.90 -8.30
CA SER A 42 -16.43 -13.24 -8.44
C SER A 42 -16.43 -12.08 -9.44
N PHE A 43 -17.43 -11.99 -10.32
CA PHE A 43 -17.65 -10.85 -11.20
C PHE A 43 -18.58 -9.80 -10.61
N ARG A 44 -19.51 -10.19 -9.72
CA ARG A 44 -20.45 -9.28 -9.03
C ARG A 44 -19.78 -8.50 -7.91
N THR A 45 -18.75 -9.09 -7.31
CA THR A 45 -17.88 -8.43 -6.33
C THR A 45 -16.87 -7.47 -6.98
N ARG A 46 -16.76 -7.44 -8.32
CA ARG A 46 -15.82 -6.54 -9.01
C ARG A 46 -16.30 -5.09 -8.97
N LYS A 47 -15.34 -4.18 -8.98
CA LYS A 47 -15.56 -2.73 -9.07
C LYS A 47 -16.18 -2.39 -10.44
N VAL A 48 -17.36 -1.78 -10.45
CA VAL A 48 -17.91 -1.15 -11.67
C VAL A 48 -17.23 0.18 -11.86
N VAL A 49 -16.55 0.38 -12.99
CA VAL A 49 -15.98 1.69 -13.33
C VAL A 49 -16.97 2.45 -14.19
N LEU A 50 -17.55 3.51 -13.63
CA LEU A 50 -18.38 4.48 -14.31
C LEU A 50 -17.50 5.67 -14.68
N ALA A 51 -17.00 5.68 -15.92
CA ALA A 51 -16.39 6.87 -16.47
C ALA A 51 -17.52 7.82 -16.90
N ALA A 52 -17.74 8.89 -16.14
CA ALA A 52 -18.53 10.00 -16.61
C ALA A 52 -17.73 10.71 -17.70
N ASN A 53 -17.80 10.20 -18.93
CA ASN A 53 -17.36 10.89 -20.13
C ASN A 53 -18.60 11.48 -20.83
N ARG A 54 -18.40 12.33 -21.84
CA ARG A 54 -19.45 13.13 -22.51
C ARG A 54 -20.72 12.37 -22.92
N ASN A 55 -20.71 11.02 -22.97
CA ASN A 55 -21.90 10.17 -23.06
C ASN A 55 -21.79 9.00 -22.06
N LEU A 56 -22.47 9.10 -20.91
CA LEU A 56 -22.69 7.98 -20.00
C LEU A 56 -23.79 7.07 -20.56
N ASP A 57 -23.43 6.05 -21.34
CA ASP A 57 -24.41 5.04 -21.76
C ASP A 57 -24.63 3.99 -20.66
N LEU A 58 -25.44 4.36 -19.65
CA LEU A 58 -25.75 3.52 -18.50
C LEU A 58 -26.86 2.49 -18.78
N THR A 59 -27.47 2.51 -19.97
CA THR A 59 -28.54 1.54 -20.32
C THR A 59 -28.06 0.10 -20.25
N ILE A 60 -26.75 -0.14 -20.41
CA ILE A 60 -26.13 -1.47 -20.41
C ILE A 60 -25.94 -2.03 -18.98
N LEU A 61 -25.95 -1.19 -17.94
CA LEU A 61 -25.60 -1.58 -16.55
C LEU A 61 -26.79 -1.94 -15.66
N LEU A 62 -28.01 -1.60 -16.07
CA LEU A 62 -29.27 -1.78 -15.32
C LEU A 62 -29.65 -3.22 -14.99
N GLN A 63 -29.01 -4.22 -15.60
CA GLN A 63 -29.41 -5.61 -15.42
C GLN A 63 -28.83 -6.27 -14.16
N ARG A 64 -27.92 -5.62 -13.41
CA ARG A 64 -27.23 -6.25 -12.27
C ARG A 64 -26.89 -5.33 -11.12
N THR A 65 -26.84 -5.94 -9.93
CA THR A 65 -26.33 -5.34 -8.70
C THR A 65 -24.84 -5.63 -8.50
N TYR A 66 -24.08 -4.61 -8.14
CA TYR A 66 -22.66 -4.72 -7.80
C TYR A 66 -22.40 -4.25 -6.37
N SER A 67 -21.32 -4.73 -5.75
CA SER A 67 -20.96 -4.34 -4.37
C SER A 67 -20.01 -3.14 -4.29
N ASN A 68 -19.34 -2.81 -5.39
CA ASN A 68 -18.28 -1.80 -5.44
C ASN A 68 -18.40 -0.93 -6.69
N VAL A 69 -18.21 0.38 -6.55
CA VAL A 69 -18.32 1.35 -7.64
C VAL A 69 -17.09 2.27 -7.70
N SER A 70 -16.67 2.63 -8.89
CA SER A 70 -15.62 3.59 -9.17
C SER A 70 -16.17 4.61 -10.16
N ILE A 71 -16.42 5.84 -9.73
CA ILE A 71 -16.91 6.92 -10.58
C ILE A 71 -15.75 7.84 -10.91
N ARG A 72 -15.58 8.15 -12.19
CA ARG A 72 -14.53 9.05 -12.67
C ARG A 72 -15.15 10.25 -13.38
N PHE A 73 -14.91 11.44 -12.84
CA PHE A 73 -15.33 12.72 -13.43
C PHE A 73 -14.14 13.37 -14.13
N ASP A 74 -13.97 13.09 -15.42
CA ASP A 74 -12.94 13.73 -16.25
C ASP A 74 -13.48 14.96 -17.01
N GLY A 75 -13.00 16.16 -16.66
CA GLY A 75 -13.26 17.40 -17.39
C GLY A 75 -14.41 18.26 -16.85
N VAL A 76 -14.87 19.22 -17.67
CA VAL A 76 -15.99 20.11 -17.37
C VAL A 76 -17.25 19.50 -17.98
N PHE A 77 -18.22 19.15 -17.14
CA PHE A 77 -19.47 18.54 -17.58
C PHE A 77 -20.57 19.59 -17.76
N PRO A 78 -21.31 19.60 -18.88
CA PRO A 78 -22.63 20.22 -18.89
C PRO A 78 -23.55 19.41 -17.98
N ASN A 79 -24.33 20.10 -17.14
CA ASN A 79 -25.19 19.50 -16.09
C ASN A 79 -26.04 18.30 -16.59
N LYS A 80 -26.46 18.31 -17.87
CA LYS A 80 -27.24 17.23 -18.49
C LYS A 80 -26.55 15.86 -18.52
N SER A 81 -25.22 15.82 -18.52
CA SER A 81 -24.46 14.55 -18.58
C SER A 81 -24.57 13.73 -17.29
N LEU A 82 -25.00 14.36 -16.20
CA LEU A 82 -25.05 13.79 -14.86
C LEU A 82 -26.44 13.24 -14.50
N GLU A 83 -27.48 13.55 -15.27
CA GLU A 83 -28.84 12.99 -15.10
C GLU A 83 -28.84 11.46 -15.14
N ASN A 84 -27.92 10.87 -15.89
CA ASN A 84 -27.80 9.42 -15.96
C ASN A 84 -27.38 8.80 -14.62
N LEU A 85 -26.73 9.54 -13.71
CA LEU A 85 -26.33 9.02 -12.40
C LEU A 85 -27.51 8.54 -11.55
N HIS A 86 -28.74 9.04 -11.79
CA HIS A 86 -29.94 8.54 -11.09
C HIS A 86 -30.20 7.03 -11.28
N VAL A 87 -29.57 6.41 -12.29
CA VAL A 87 -29.64 4.96 -12.55
C VAL A 87 -28.74 4.16 -11.58
N LEU A 88 -27.73 4.80 -11.00
CA LEU A 88 -26.70 4.13 -10.19
C LEU A 88 -27.23 3.39 -8.96
N PRO A 89 -28.26 3.86 -8.21
CA PRO A 89 -28.84 3.08 -7.12
C PRO A 89 -29.50 1.78 -7.61
N SER A 90 -29.95 1.72 -8.87
CA SER A 90 -30.49 0.48 -9.45
C SER A 90 -29.39 -0.53 -9.77
N VAL A 91 -28.18 -0.04 -10.08
CA VAL A 91 -27.00 -0.85 -10.46
C VAL A 91 -26.16 -1.22 -9.23
N VAL A 92 -26.10 -0.33 -8.24
CA VAL A 92 -25.27 -0.44 -7.05
C VAL A 92 -26.08 0.12 -5.88
N PRO A 93 -27.11 -0.61 -5.40
CA PRO A 93 -28.02 -0.09 -4.37
C PRO A 93 -27.32 0.12 -3.03
N SER A 94 -26.24 -0.61 -2.77
CA SER A 94 -25.54 -0.56 -1.49
C SER A 94 -24.01 -0.73 -1.65
N PRO A 95 -23.28 0.27 -2.18
CA PRO A 95 -21.85 0.16 -2.37
C PRO A 95 -21.12 0.11 -1.03
N LYS A 96 -20.35 -0.95 -0.79
CA LYS A 96 -19.43 -1.02 0.36
C LYS A 96 -18.12 -0.27 0.09
N SER A 97 -17.65 -0.29 -1.15
CA SER A 97 -16.47 0.46 -1.59
C SER A 97 -16.80 1.39 -2.75
N VAL A 98 -16.42 2.66 -2.59
CA VAL A 98 -16.61 3.72 -3.57
C VAL A 98 -15.23 4.30 -3.92
N ARG A 99 -14.94 4.47 -5.20
CA ARG A 99 -13.80 5.25 -5.68
C ARG A 99 -14.30 6.43 -6.50
N LEU A 100 -13.91 7.64 -6.13
CA LEU A 100 -14.27 8.88 -6.79
C LEU A 100 -13.01 9.55 -7.30
N TYR A 101 -13.02 9.89 -8.59
CA TYR A 101 -12.05 10.79 -9.16
C TYR A 101 -12.73 12.11 -9.49
N VAL A 102 -12.32 13.19 -8.83
CA VAL A 102 -13.01 14.48 -8.79
C VAL A 102 -12.07 15.60 -9.22
N SER A 103 -12.41 16.28 -10.31
CA SER A 103 -11.69 17.46 -10.79
C SER A 103 -12.20 18.80 -10.22
N GLN A 104 -13.33 18.80 -9.49
CA GLN A 104 -13.96 19.99 -8.89
C GLN A 104 -14.84 19.57 -7.70
N CYS A 105 -14.78 20.26 -6.54
CA CYS A 105 -15.58 19.92 -5.35
C CYS A 105 -17.07 19.71 -5.65
N ARG A 106 -17.65 20.58 -6.50
CA ARG A 106 -19.06 20.53 -6.89
C ARG A 106 -19.51 19.20 -7.50
N HIS A 107 -18.58 18.37 -7.98
CA HIS A 107 -18.93 17.04 -8.48
C HIS A 107 -19.49 16.12 -7.39
N LEU A 108 -19.14 16.36 -6.12
CA LEU A 108 -19.69 15.62 -4.98
C LEU A 108 -21.19 15.85 -4.80
N ASN A 109 -21.69 17.06 -5.12
CA ASN A 109 -23.13 17.40 -5.04
C ASN A 109 -23.99 16.52 -5.96
N TYR A 110 -23.41 15.96 -7.03
CA TYR A 110 -24.13 15.06 -7.94
C TYR A 110 -24.05 13.60 -7.51
N VAL A 111 -23.08 13.25 -6.67
CA VAL A 111 -22.88 11.87 -6.20
C VAL A 111 -23.66 11.61 -4.92
N GLU A 112 -23.75 12.58 -4.01
CA GLU A 112 -24.43 12.42 -2.73
C GLU A 112 -25.91 12.00 -2.85
N PRO A 113 -26.73 12.55 -3.76
CA PRO A 113 -28.12 12.10 -3.91
C PRO A 113 -28.24 10.67 -4.45
N VAL A 114 -27.14 10.13 -4.98
CA VAL A 114 -27.09 8.91 -5.77
C VAL A 114 -26.40 7.77 -5.02
N ILE A 115 -25.48 8.10 -4.12
CA ILE A 115 -24.77 7.16 -3.26
C ILE A 115 -25.12 7.49 -1.82
N ASP A 116 -25.75 6.54 -1.13
CA ASP A 116 -25.83 6.57 0.32
C ASP A 116 -24.43 6.35 0.91
N PHE A 117 -23.76 7.45 1.27
CA PHE A 117 -22.45 7.41 1.90
C PHE A 117 -22.48 6.86 3.34
N GLY A 118 -23.66 6.80 3.99
CA GLY A 118 -23.82 6.29 5.34
C GLY A 118 -23.47 4.80 5.47
N ILE A 119 -23.62 4.03 4.39
CA ILE A 119 -23.32 2.60 4.34
C ILE A 119 -21.93 2.25 3.77
N VAL A 120 -21.21 3.24 3.25
CA VAL A 120 -19.91 3.02 2.60
C VAL A 120 -18.85 2.68 3.66
N GLU A 121 -18.14 1.56 3.48
CA GLU A 121 -17.09 1.09 4.38
C GLU A 121 -15.69 1.55 3.92
N THR A 122 -15.50 1.76 2.61
CA THR A 122 -14.22 2.20 2.03
C THR A 122 -14.41 3.25 0.94
N LEU A 123 -13.78 4.40 1.10
CA LEU A 123 -13.80 5.49 0.12
C LEU A 123 -12.39 5.76 -0.41
N TYR A 124 -12.25 5.81 -1.73
CA TYR A 124 -11.08 6.38 -2.40
C TYR A 124 -11.50 7.69 -3.05
N LEU A 125 -10.89 8.79 -2.68
CA LEU A 125 -11.14 10.10 -3.26
C LEU A 125 -9.83 10.63 -3.82
N SER A 126 -9.83 10.96 -5.11
CA SER A 126 -8.63 11.42 -5.81
C SER A 126 -8.97 12.54 -6.78
N GLY A 127 -8.03 13.44 -7.04
CA GLY A 127 -8.14 14.48 -8.08
C GLY A 127 -7.71 15.86 -7.61
N LYS A 128 -8.09 16.90 -8.35
CA LYS A 128 -7.71 18.29 -8.05
C LYS A 128 -8.96 19.05 -7.70
N MET A 129 -9.13 19.51 -6.48
CA MET A 129 -10.26 20.38 -6.15
C MET A 129 -9.79 21.83 -6.24
N ASN A 130 -10.24 22.56 -7.26
CA ASN A 130 -9.96 23.99 -7.31
C ASN A 130 -11.02 24.70 -6.45
N SER A 131 -10.64 25.27 -5.31
CA SER A 131 -11.57 25.90 -4.33
C SER A 131 -12.12 27.26 -4.73
N THR A 132 -11.74 27.81 -5.89
CA THR A 132 -11.90 29.24 -6.21
C THR A 132 -13.33 29.79 -6.27
N THR A 133 -14.37 28.99 -6.03
CA THR A 133 -15.77 29.39 -6.27
C THR A 133 -16.83 28.81 -5.33
N VAL A 134 -16.48 28.04 -4.29
CA VAL A 134 -17.50 27.40 -3.44
C VAL A 134 -17.66 28.17 -2.13
N GLU A 135 -18.77 28.89 -1.98
CA GLU A 135 -19.09 29.66 -0.76
C GLU A 135 -19.58 28.77 0.41
N GLN A 136 -19.94 27.50 0.16
CA GLN A 136 -20.56 26.63 1.16
C GLN A 136 -19.77 25.33 1.33
N ALA A 137 -19.29 25.07 2.55
CA ALA A 137 -18.63 23.83 2.91
C ALA A 137 -19.58 22.62 2.70
N PHE A 138 -19.09 21.58 2.04
CA PHE A 138 -19.81 20.36 1.77
C PHE A 138 -19.62 19.38 2.93
N GLN A 139 -20.71 18.79 3.46
CA GLN A 139 -20.62 17.89 4.60
C GLN A 139 -20.96 16.46 4.18
N LEU A 140 -20.01 15.54 4.31
CA LEU A 140 -20.21 14.12 4.04
C LEU A 140 -20.33 13.33 5.33
N GLN A 141 -21.51 12.76 5.58
CA GLN A 141 -21.74 11.83 6.67
C GLN A 141 -21.50 10.38 6.22
N MET A 142 -20.53 9.70 6.84
CA MET A 142 -20.14 8.33 6.50
C MET A 142 -20.03 7.47 7.75
N ASP A 143 -21.18 7.10 8.31
CA ASP A 143 -21.26 6.45 9.62
C ASP A 143 -20.56 5.09 9.68
N ARG A 144 -20.51 4.35 8.56
CA ARG A 144 -19.84 3.03 8.48
C ARG A 144 -18.43 3.07 7.91
N LEU A 145 -17.90 4.24 7.58
CA LEU A 145 -16.60 4.33 6.92
C LEU A 145 -15.48 3.88 7.85
N CYS A 146 -14.75 2.84 7.43
CA CYS A 146 -13.60 2.32 8.16
C CYS A 146 -12.27 2.64 7.46
N SER A 147 -12.28 2.81 6.14
CA SER A 147 -11.07 3.06 5.33
C SER A 147 -11.25 4.25 4.38
N LEU A 148 -10.33 5.19 4.42
CA LEU A 148 -10.30 6.37 3.55
C LEU A 148 -8.95 6.49 2.85
N TYR A 149 -8.99 6.73 1.54
CA TYR A 149 -7.82 7.03 0.71
C TYR A 149 -8.01 8.40 0.07
N LEU A 150 -7.13 9.34 0.36
CA LEU A 150 -7.17 10.73 -0.10
C LEU A 150 -5.93 11.06 -0.94
N ASP A 151 -6.15 11.37 -2.21
CA ASP A 151 -5.14 11.93 -3.11
C ASP A 151 -5.75 13.15 -3.81
N VAL A 152 -6.10 14.15 -2.99
CA VAL A 152 -6.85 15.33 -3.40
C VAL A 152 -6.09 16.58 -3.04
N PHE A 153 -6.00 17.53 -3.97
CA PHE A 153 -5.54 18.88 -3.67
C PHE A 153 -6.69 19.71 -3.13
N ASP A 154 -6.50 20.38 -1.98
CA ASP A 154 -7.42 21.38 -1.39
C ASP A 154 -8.76 20.80 -0.88
N ILE A 155 -8.67 20.08 0.24
CA ILE A 155 -9.82 19.43 0.90
C ILE A 155 -10.61 20.37 1.82
N GLY A 156 -10.17 21.62 2.00
CA GLY A 156 -10.69 22.53 3.04
C GLY A 156 -12.21 22.79 2.96
N ASN A 157 -12.80 22.62 1.77
CA ASN A 157 -14.23 22.79 1.55
C ASN A 157 -15.08 21.54 1.83
N VAL A 158 -14.47 20.42 2.23
CA VAL A 158 -15.19 19.17 2.53
C VAL A 158 -15.03 18.82 3.99
N ARG A 159 -16.15 18.84 4.74
CA ARG A 159 -16.23 18.39 6.12
C ARG A 159 -16.65 16.93 6.14
N PHE A 160 -15.86 16.10 6.79
CA PHE A 160 -16.14 14.67 6.91
C PHE A 160 -16.68 14.36 8.31
N ARG A 161 -17.67 13.49 8.39
CA ARG A 161 -18.10 12.87 9.64
C ARG A 161 -17.92 11.36 9.52
N MET A 162 -16.84 10.84 10.11
CA MET A 162 -16.39 9.45 9.95
C MET A 162 -16.05 8.84 11.32
N PRO A 163 -17.05 8.58 12.18
CA PRO A 163 -16.82 8.18 13.57
C PRO A 163 -16.13 6.81 13.72
N ASN A 164 -16.16 5.99 12.66
CA ASN A 164 -15.59 4.64 12.66
C ASN A 164 -14.32 4.51 11.81
N LEU A 165 -13.68 5.63 11.41
CA LEU A 165 -12.49 5.60 10.57
C LEU A 165 -11.32 4.97 11.33
N ARG A 166 -10.76 3.88 10.77
CA ARG A 166 -9.62 3.14 11.35
C ARG A 166 -8.38 3.17 10.45
N HIS A 167 -8.57 3.31 9.14
CA HIS A 167 -7.49 3.30 8.16
C HIS A 167 -7.54 4.58 7.34
N LEU A 168 -6.47 5.36 7.38
CA LEU A 168 -6.33 6.56 6.57
C LEU A 168 -5.07 6.43 5.71
N ASN A 169 -5.24 6.65 4.42
CA ASN A 169 -4.16 6.83 3.48
C ASN A 169 -4.34 8.21 2.86
N MET A 170 -3.34 9.09 2.93
CA MET A 170 -3.47 10.44 2.43
C MET A 170 -2.16 10.99 1.86
N VAL A 171 -2.28 11.82 0.82
CA VAL A 171 -1.21 12.72 0.39
C VAL A 171 -1.49 14.09 1.00
N VAL A 172 -0.53 14.62 1.76
CA VAL A 172 -0.64 15.92 2.42
C VAL A 172 -0.05 16.99 1.50
N HIS A 173 -0.93 17.84 0.97
CA HIS A 173 -0.63 18.95 0.07
C HIS A 173 -0.71 20.32 0.76
N SER A 174 -1.51 20.45 1.82
CA SER A 174 -1.73 21.73 2.50
C SER A 174 -1.91 21.59 4.02
N GLN A 175 -2.09 22.72 4.71
CA GLN A 175 -2.34 22.74 6.16
C GLN A 175 -3.73 22.19 6.50
N GLU A 176 -4.71 22.37 5.63
CA GLU A 176 -6.06 21.84 5.79
C GLU A 176 -6.06 20.30 5.81
N ASP A 177 -5.19 19.66 5.01
CA ASP A 177 -5.00 18.20 5.06
C ASP A 177 -4.46 17.76 6.43
N LEU A 178 -3.53 18.53 7.02
CA LEU A 178 -2.99 18.26 8.36
C LEU A 178 -4.06 18.44 9.45
N ASP A 179 -4.94 19.44 9.30
CA ASP A 179 -6.03 19.67 10.25
C ASP A 179 -7.06 18.53 10.18
N LEU A 180 -7.37 18.02 8.97
CA LEU A 180 -8.16 16.81 8.79
C LEU A 180 -7.50 15.60 9.45
N LEU A 181 -6.20 15.40 9.24
CA LEU A 181 -5.47 14.32 9.89
C LEU A 181 -5.57 14.44 11.43
N ARG A 182 -5.42 15.65 11.97
CA ARG A 182 -5.49 15.92 13.41
C ARG A 182 -6.86 15.59 14.00
N GLU A 183 -7.93 15.83 13.25
CA GLU A 183 -9.30 15.50 13.68
C GLU A 183 -9.47 13.99 13.92
N PHE A 184 -8.94 13.15 13.03
CA PHE A 184 -9.19 11.70 13.06
C PHE A 184 -8.05 10.86 13.64
N ILE A 185 -6.86 11.42 13.87
CA ILE A 185 -5.66 10.64 14.24
C ILE A 185 -5.87 9.71 15.45
N ASN A 186 -6.61 10.17 16.46
CA ASN A 186 -6.75 9.45 17.73
C ASN A 186 -7.54 8.14 17.59
N GLN A 187 -8.37 7.98 16.56
CA GLN A 187 -9.17 6.76 16.33
C GLN A 187 -8.52 5.82 15.29
N LEU A 188 -7.43 6.25 14.64
CA LEU A 188 -6.78 5.45 13.60
C LEU A 188 -5.99 4.28 14.19
N HIS A 189 -6.10 3.13 13.51
CA HIS A 189 -5.26 1.95 13.72
C HIS A 189 -4.15 1.87 12.68
N SER A 190 -4.39 2.41 11.48
CA SER A 190 -3.43 2.41 10.38
C SER A 190 -3.40 3.76 9.70
N LEU A 191 -2.20 4.28 9.48
CA LEU A 191 -1.96 5.55 8.81
C LEU A 191 -0.90 5.39 7.73
N THR A 192 -1.18 5.87 6.52
CA THR A 192 -0.21 6.01 5.43
C THR A 192 -0.22 7.45 4.95
N VAL A 193 0.91 8.14 5.03
CA VAL A 193 1.00 9.57 4.66
C VAL A 193 2.16 9.86 3.74
N TRP A 194 1.89 10.62 2.67
CA TRP A 194 2.92 11.19 1.81
C TRP A 194 2.95 12.71 1.99
N PHE A 195 4.05 13.25 2.53
CA PHE A 195 4.17 14.69 2.78
C PHE A 195 4.78 15.42 1.60
N ARG A 196 4.06 16.41 1.06
CA ARG A 196 4.61 17.37 0.07
C ARG A 196 4.93 18.75 0.66
N VAL A 197 4.47 19.00 1.88
CA VAL A 197 4.69 20.24 2.63
C VAL A 197 5.35 19.95 3.97
N PRO A 198 6.04 20.93 4.59
CA PRO A 198 6.57 20.77 5.94
C PRO A 198 5.44 20.43 6.91
N TYR A 199 5.73 19.58 7.88
CA TYR A 199 4.73 19.05 8.80
C TYR A 199 5.26 19.08 10.22
N ASN A 200 4.35 19.13 11.19
CA ASN A 200 4.69 19.18 12.59
C ASN A 200 3.75 18.29 13.41
N PHE A 201 4.34 17.32 14.13
CA PHE A 201 3.59 16.33 14.90
C PHE A 201 3.50 16.58 16.40
N TYR A 202 3.94 17.72 16.94
CA TYR A 202 3.97 17.96 18.39
C TYR A 202 2.59 17.84 19.08
N HIS A 203 1.50 17.90 18.32
CA HIS A 203 0.13 17.92 18.86
C HIS A 203 -0.71 16.68 18.52
N PHE A 204 -0.12 15.61 17.98
CA PHE A 204 -0.88 14.41 17.57
C PHE A 204 -0.87 13.35 18.67
N GLY A 205 -2.06 13.00 19.17
CA GLY A 205 -2.26 11.80 19.98
C GLY A 205 -2.37 10.56 19.08
N MET A 206 -1.39 9.67 19.11
CA MET A 206 -1.35 8.47 18.25
C MET A 206 -1.36 7.18 19.07
N THR A 207 -2.19 7.16 20.12
CA THR A 207 -2.18 6.09 21.12
C THR A 207 -2.70 4.76 20.58
N ASN A 208 -3.61 4.78 19.60
CA ASN A 208 -4.24 3.58 19.02
C ASN A 208 -3.53 3.08 17.74
N LEU A 209 -2.52 3.81 17.27
CA LEU A 209 -1.90 3.54 15.99
C LEU A 209 -1.02 2.29 16.07
N ARG A 210 -1.31 1.31 15.21
CA ARG A 210 -0.54 0.05 15.11
C ARG A 210 0.31 -0.01 13.86
N HIS A 211 -0.17 0.58 12.76
CA HIS A 211 0.55 0.61 11.50
C HIS A 211 0.76 2.05 11.05
N LEU A 212 2.00 2.38 10.74
CA LEU A 212 2.40 3.71 10.30
C LEU A 212 3.32 3.57 9.09
N SER A 213 2.94 4.22 8.00
CA SER A 213 3.76 4.35 6.80
C SER A 213 3.85 5.82 6.46
N PHE A 214 5.06 6.37 6.36
CA PHE A 214 5.23 7.73 5.88
C PHE A 214 6.43 7.87 4.97
N ASN A 215 6.25 8.73 3.98
CA ASN A 215 7.25 9.05 2.98
C ASN A 215 7.55 10.54 3.03
N ILE A 216 8.83 10.85 3.15
CA ILE A 216 9.37 12.19 3.31
C ILE A 216 10.22 12.48 2.08
N THR A 217 9.69 13.26 1.16
CA THR A 217 10.40 13.67 -0.06
C THR A 217 11.15 14.99 0.10
N GLN A 218 11.12 15.60 1.28
CA GLN A 218 11.71 16.93 1.51
C GLN A 218 13.23 16.89 1.72
N GLU A 219 13.90 17.98 1.35
CA GLU A 219 15.37 18.11 1.41
C GLU A 219 15.89 18.53 2.80
N ASP A 220 15.06 19.20 3.61
CA ASP A 220 15.47 19.67 4.94
C ASP A 220 15.46 18.55 5.98
N LEU A 221 16.63 17.90 6.11
CA LEU A 221 16.82 16.71 6.92
C LEU A 221 16.60 16.95 8.42
N THR A 222 17.12 18.06 8.98
CA THR A 222 17.20 18.22 10.44
C THR A 222 15.85 18.46 11.13
N GLU A 223 14.98 19.27 10.54
CA GLU A 223 13.65 19.51 11.09
C GLU A 223 12.75 18.28 10.91
N SER A 224 12.84 17.65 9.73
CA SER A 224 12.16 16.39 9.44
C SER A 224 12.52 15.31 10.47
N GLU A 225 13.80 15.13 10.78
CA GLU A 225 14.25 14.16 11.79
C GLU A 225 13.66 14.43 13.17
N ARG A 226 13.62 15.69 13.63
CA ARG A 226 13.01 16.05 14.92
C ARG A 226 11.51 15.74 14.95
N ASN A 227 10.82 16.01 13.85
CA ASN A 227 9.39 15.74 13.72
C ASN A 227 9.12 14.23 13.73
N ILE A 228 9.94 13.43 13.03
CA ILE A 228 9.87 11.97 13.06
C ILE A 228 10.14 11.44 14.48
N ILE A 229 11.21 11.91 15.13
CA ILE A 229 11.56 11.47 16.49
C ILE A 229 10.40 11.76 17.45
N THR A 230 9.79 12.93 17.32
CA THR A 230 8.61 13.31 18.13
C THR A 230 7.42 12.42 17.81
N LEU A 231 7.12 12.18 16.53
CA LEU A 231 6.05 11.29 16.09
C LEU A 231 6.21 9.89 16.71
N LEU A 232 7.41 9.31 16.64
CA LEU A 232 7.71 7.98 17.14
C LEU A 232 7.51 7.87 18.67
N LYS A 233 7.78 8.92 19.43
CA LYS A 233 7.51 8.96 20.88
C LYS A 233 6.03 8.82 21.23
N HIS A 234 5.13 9.25 20.34
CA HIS A 234 3.68 9.17 20.54
C HIS A 234 3.06 7.84 20.07
N CYS A 235 3.82 7.02 19.32
CA CYS A 235 3.34 5.78 18.70
C CYS A 235 3.79 4.53 19.47
N ALA A 236 3.64 4.51 20.80
CA ALA A 236 4.20 3.45 21.63
C ALA A 236 3.67 2.03 21.30
N GLN A 237 2.47 1.90 20.73
CA GLN A 237 1.84 0.61 20.39
C GLN A 237 2.12 0.14 18.96
N LEU A 238 3.05 0.76 18.25
CA LEU A 238 3.28 0.48 16.84
C LEU A 238 3.82 -0.95 16.63
N GLU A 239 3.13 -1.70 15.77
CA GLU A 239 3.46 -3.07 15.36
C GLU A 239 4.16 -3.09 13.99
N ARG A 240 3.83 -2.13 13.10
CA ARG A 240 4.41 -1.98 11.76
C ARG A 240 4.81 -0.54 11.48
N LEU A 241 6.05 -0.35 11.07
CA LEU A 241 6.60 0.92 10.63
C LEU A 241 7.17 0.80 9.21
N GLU A 242 6.78 1.71 8.34
CA GLU A 242 7.41 1.95 7.05
C GLU A 242 7.86 3.41 6.99
N LEU A 243 9.17 3.61 6.84
CA LEU A 243 9.79 4.92 6.76
C LEU A 243 10.53 5.00 5.43
N ALA A 244 10.11 5.93 4.57
CA ALA A 244 10.83 6.27 3.33
C ALA A 244 11.28 7.74 3.40
N ALA A 245 12.55 7.99 3.14
CA ALA A 245 13.10 9.35 3.09
C ALA A 245 14.30 9.42 2.14
N LYS A 246 14.73 10.64 1.77
CA LYS A 246 15.95 10.83 0.98
C LYS A 246 17.17 10.30 1.74
N SER A 247 17.34 10.68 2.99
CA SER A 247 18.30 10.07 3.91
C SER A 247 17.67 9.90 5.29
N ILE A 248 18.19 8.94 6.07
CA ILE A 248 17.68 8.64 7.41
C ILE A 248 18.85 8.67 8.39
N GLY A 249 18.92 9.72 9.20
CA GLY A 249 19.97 9.86 10.19
C GLY A 249 19.90 8.82 11.30
N ARG A 250 21.06 8.59 11.90
CA ARG A 250 21.24 7.63 12.98
C ARG A 250 20.34 7.92 14.20
N CYS A 251 20.08 9.20 14.50
CA CYS A 251 19.21 9.61 15.60
C CYS A 251 17.76 9.10 15.44
N VAL A 252 17.24 9.06 14.20
CA VAL A 252 15.92 8.50 13.89
C VAL A 252 15.92 6.99 14.12
N LEU A 253 16.96 6.29 13.66
CA LEU A 253 17.09 4.84 13.85
C LEU A 253 17.19 4.45 15.34
N GLU A 254 17.95 5.23 16.12
CA GLU A 254 18.04 5.06 17.58
C GLU A 254 16.70 5.37 18.27
N SER A 255 15.96 6.36 17.78
CA SER A 255 14.61 6.68 18.28
C SER A 255 13.59 5.58 17.99
N ILE A 256 13.62 4.97 16.80
CA ILE A 256 12.80 3.79 16.46
C ILE A 256 13.04 2.68 17.50
N ALA A 257 14.31 2.36 17.72
CA ALA A 257 14.72 1.32 18.65
C ALA A 257 14.34 1.62 20.11
N ALA A 258 14.35 2.90 20.51
CA ALA A 258 14.04 3.32 21.88
C ALA A 258 12.54 3.41 22.17
N ASN A 259 11.73 3.85 21.20
CA ASN A 259 10.33 4.21 21.44
C ASN A 259 9.32 3.15 20.96
N LEU A 260 9.73 2.17 20.16
CA LEU A 260 8.81 1.19 19.53
C LEU A 260 9.07 -0.26 19.98
N PRO A 261 8.85 -0.60 21.27
CA PRO A 261 9.16 -1.94 21.80
C PRO A 261 8.28 -3.06 21.22
N TRP A 262 7.11 -2.70 20.68
CA TRP A 262 6.13 -3.65 20.13
C TRP A 262 6.32 -3.91 18.64
N LEU A 263 7.34 -3.31 18.00
CA LEU A 263 7.53 -3.36 16.56
C LEU A 263 7.86 -4.79 16.08
N ILE A 264 7.05 -5.29 15.15
CA ILE A 264 7.15 -6.62 14.53
C ILE A 264 7.68 -6.49 13.10
N GLU A 265 7.22 -5.47 12.38
CA GLU A 265 7.60 -5.19 11.00
C GLU A 265 8.25 -3.80 10.87
N LEU A 266 9.43 -3.75 10.29
CA LEU A 266 10.13 -2.52 9.98
C LEU A 266 10.57 -2.49 8.52
N THR A 267 10.14 -1.47 7.79
CA THR A 267 10.67 -1.11 6.48
C THR A 267 11.35 0.24 6.56
N VAL A 268 12.59 0.30 6.12
CA VAL A 268 13.39 1.54 6.04
C VAL A 268 13.86 1.69 4.61
N GLN A 269 13.52 2.81 3.97
CA GLN A 269 13.93 3.16 2.63
C GLN A 269 14.68 4.50 2.65
N ALA A 270 15.94 4.49 2.24
CA ALA A 270 16.75 5.69 2.05
C ALA A 270 17.38 5.69 0.67
N SER A 271 17.24 6.79 -0.07
CA SER A 271 17.87 6.95 -1.39
C SER A 271 19.34 7.34 -1.30
N GLU A 272 19.74 7.95 -0.19
CA GLU A 272 21.06 8.47 0.07
C GLU A 272 21.55 8.10 1.48
N GLY A 273 22.87 8.08 1.63
CA GLY A 273 23.53 7.78 2.90
C GLY A 273 23.57 6.28 3.24
N ALA A 274 24.12 6.00 4.43
CA ALA A 274 24.25 4.66 4.97
C ALA A 274 23.17 4.38 6.01
N ILE A 275 22.50 3.24 5.89
CA ILE A 275 21.55 2.74 6.89
C ILE A 275 22.29 1.84 7.88
N TYR A 276 22.44 2.32 9.12
CA TYR A 276 23.07 1.58 10.22
C TYR A 276 22.02 0.75 10.96
N VAL A 277 22.09 -0.57 10.85
CA VAL A 277 21.05 -1.48 11.37
C VAL A 277 21.22 -1.81 12.85
N LYS A 278 22.42 -1.58 13.39
CA LYS A 278 22.77 -1.87 14.79
C LYS A 278 21.77 -1.37 15.85
N PRO A 279 21.15 -0.18 15.75
CA PRO A 279 20.13 0.26 16.70
C PRO A 279 18.96 -0.72 16.83
N PHE A 280 18.56 -1.39 15.74
CA PHE A 280 17.42 -2.30 15.74
C PHE A 280 17.65 -3.57 16.55
N ALA A 281 18.89 -3.89 16.93
CA ALA A 281 19.19 -5.00 17.84
C ALA A 281 18.47 -4.87 19.20
N LYS A 282 18.02 -3.67 19.57
CA LYS A 282 17.23 -3.41 20.77
C LYS A 282 15.74 -3.71 20.63
N LEU A 283 15.25 -4.05 19.42
CA LEU A 283 13.84 -4.35 19.16
C LEU A 283 13.56 -5.83 19.42
N PRO A 284 12.94 -6.21 20.56
CA PRO A 284 12.87 -7.60 20.99
C PRO A 284 11.92 -8.45 20.13
N ARG A 285 10.92 -7.81 19.50
CA ARG A 285 9.85 -8.46 18.74
C ARG A 285 10.03 -8.35 17.22
N LEU A 286 11.14 -7.77 16.74
CA LEU A 286 11.31 -7.53 15.32
C LEU A 286 11.47 -8.86 14.57
N GLU A 287 10.45 -9.22 13.80
CA GLU A 287 10.39 -10.46 13.02
C GLU A 287 10.67 -10.22 11.54
N ARG A 288 10.33 -9.04 11.03
CA ARG A 288 10.42 -8.72 9.59
C ARG A 288 11.13 -7.39 9.41
N LEU A 289 12.28 -7.44 8.76
CA LEU A 289 13.10 -6.27 8.45
C LEU A 289 13.28 -6.16 6.93
N ARG A 290 12.87 -5.04 6.36
CA ARG A 290 13.12 -4.68 4.97
C ARG A 290 13.92 -3.38 4.95
N ILE A 291 15.06 -3.41 4.26
CA ILE A 291 15.92 -2.26 4.06
C ILE A 291 16.05 -2.04 2.57
N VAL A 292 15.71 -0.83 2.14
CA VAL A 292 15.88 -0.36 0.77
C VAL A 292 16.88 0.79 0.79
N GLY A 293 18.01 0.65 0.11
CA GLY A 293 18.98 1.74 0.02
C GLY A 293 20.30 1.34 -0.62
N CYS A 294 21.17 2.33 -0.80
CA CYS A 294 22.43 2.18 -1.51
C CYS A 294 23.53 1.57 -0.64
N HIS A 295 23.53 1.85 0.67
CA HIS A 295 24.56 1.41 1.59
C HIS A 295 23.94 0.94 2.91
N VAL A 296 24.19 -0.32 3.29
CA VAL A 296 23.62 -0.94 4.49
C VAL A 296 24.73 -1.53 5.34
N SER A 297 24.84 -1.09 6.59
CA SER A 297 25.82 -1.61 7.54
C SER A 297 25.16 -2.62 8.47
N LEU A 298 25.62 -3.88 8.39
CA LEU A 298 25.17 -5.01 9.21
C LEU A 298 26.23 -5.43 10.24
N ASP A 299 27.23 -4.58 10.50
CA ASP A 299 28.31 -4.87 11.44
C ASP A 299 27.79 -5.18 12.85
N ARG A 300 28.11 -6.40 13.33
CA ARG A 300 27.78 -6.92 14.67
C ARG A 300 26.29 -6.76 15.03
N VAL A 301 25.41 -6.93 14.06
CA VAL A 301 23.96 -6.89 14.29
C VAL A 301 23.49 -8.27 14.78
N HIS A 302 22.75 -8.30 15.88
CA HIS A 302 22.11 -9.50 16.39
C HIS A 302 20.60 -9.27 16.53
N LEU A 303 19.81 -10.02 15.77
CA LEU A 303 18.34 -9.95 15.78
C LEU A 303 17.77 -11.37 15.97
N PRO A 304 17.68 -11.86 17.23
CA PRO A 304 17.36 -13.26 17.50
C PRO A 304 15.93 -13.65 17.11
N SER A 305 15.01 -12.68 17.06
CA SER A 305 13.61 -12.87 16.67
C SER A 305 13.37 -12.78 15.16
N LEU A 306 14.38 -12.40 14.37
CA LEU A 306 14.19 -12.11 12.95
C LEU A 306 13.86 -13.38 12.15
N LEU A 307 12.74 -13.33 11.43
CA LEU A 307 12.24 -14.41 10.57
C LEU A 307 12.41 -14.07 9.08
N SER A 308 12.33 -12.79 8.72
CA SER A 308 12.43 -12.31 7.34
C SER A 308 13.36 -11.11 7.24
N LEU A 309 14.35 -11.21 6.36
CA LEU A 309 15.25 -10.12 6.00
C LEU A 309 15.17 -9.86 4.49
N ALA A 310 14.93 -8.61 4.13
CA ALA A 310 15.00 -8.16 2.74
C ALA A 310 15.95 -6.98 2.62
N LEU A 311 16.99 -7.12 1.79
CA LEU A 311 17.92 -6.08 1.41
C LEU A 311 17.69 -5.78 -0.07
N CYS A 312 17.27 -4.56 -0.39
CA CYS A 312 16.90 -4.16 -1.75
C CYS A 312 17.63 -2.87 -2.16
N ALA A 313 18.15 -2.82 -3.38
CA ALA A 313 18.61 -1.57 -3.96
C ALA A 313 17.38 -0.74 -4.35
N GLU A 314 17.44 0.57 -4.13
CA GLU A 314 16.42 1.46 -4.68
C GLU A 314 16.58 1.58 -6.19
N ASN A 315 17.81 1.86 -6.65
CA ASN A 315 18.19 1.80 -8.05
C ASN A 315 18.99 0.52 -8.33
N LEU A 316 18.42 -0.35 -9.17
CA LEU A 316 19.01 -1.64 -9.53
C LEU A 316 20.33 -1.51 -10.29
N GLU A 317 20.63 -0.34 -10.86
CA GLU A 317 21.89 -0.05 -11.54
C GLU A 317 23.04 0.29 -10.57
N GLN A 318 22.73 0.93 -9.44
CA GLN A 318 23.73 1.37 -8.46
C GLN A 318 24.12 0.27 -7.47
N GLY A 319 23.25 -0.74 -7.30
CA GLY A 319 23.49 -1.85 -6.38
C GLY A 319 23.21 -1.53 -4.92
N ILE A 320 23.51 -2.51 -4.06
CA ILE A 320 23.58 -2.31 -2.61
C ILE A 320 24.99 -2.68 -2.16
N PHE A 321 25.64 -1.76 -1.47
CA PHE A 321 26.82 -2.09 -0.71
C PHE A 321 26.42 -2.56 0.70
N VAL A 322 26.76 -3.80 1.03
CA VAL A 322 26.53 -4.35 2.37
C VAL A 322 27.85 -4.49 3.09
N GLU A 323 28.03 -3.69 4.13
CA GLU A 323 29.18 -3.79 5.03
C GLU A 323 28.92 -4.84 6.10
N ALA A 324 29.46 -6.04 5.88
CA ALA A 324 29.91 -7.04 6.85
C ALA A 324 29.99 -8.41 6.17
N THR A 325 30.99 -9.22 6.54
CA THR A 325 31.17 -10.59 6.01
C THR A 325 30.53 -11.66 6.89
N GLU A 326 30.16 -11.36 8.13
CA GLU A 326 29.77 -12.35 9.15
C GLU A 326 28.38 -12.13 9.80
N TRP A 327 27.52 -11.32 9.17
CA TRP A 327 26.24 -10.94 9.79
C TRP A 327 25.21 -12.06 9.88
N PHE A 328 25.38 -13.19 9.16
CA PHE A 328 24.38 -14.27 9.20
C PHE A 328 24.28 -14.95 10.57
N MET A 329 25.37 -14.98 11.35
CA MET A 329 25.37 -15.47 12.74
C MET A 329 24.45 -14.65 13.66
N GLY A 330 24.11 -13.43 13.26
CA GLY A 330 23.19 -12.55 13.96
C GLY A 330 21.73 -13.00 13.94
N PHE A 331 21.34 -13.91 13.03
CA PHE A 331 19.94 -14.17 12.69
C PHE A 331 19.55 -15.67 12.80
N PRO A 332 19.62 -16.28 13.99
CA PRO A 332 19.47 -17.73 14.19
C PRO A 332 18.07 -18.30 13.87
N ARG A 333 17.07 -17.44 13.67
CA ARG A 333 15.68 -17.82 13.34
C ARG A 333 15.29 -17.48 11.91
N LEU A 334 16.20 -16.95 11.10
CA LEU A 334 15.87 -16.46 9.76
C LEU A 334 15.31 -17.59 8.88
N GLN A 335 14.13 -17.36 8.30
CA GLN A 335 13.45 -18.29 7.41
C GLN A 335 13.34 -17.77 5.98
N ARG A 336 13.34 -16.45 5.80
CA ARG A 336 13.22 -15.79 4.50
C ARG A 336 14.33 -14.78 4.32
N LEU A 337 15.09 -14.93 3.25
CA LEU A 337 16.12 -13.98 2.85
C LEU A 337 15.82 -13.49 1.43
N THR A 338 15.80 -12.18 1.24
CA THR A 338 15.65 -11.55 -0.07
C THR A 338 16.79 -10.58 -0.29
N LEU A 339 17.55 -10.81 -1.35
CA LEU A 339 18.68 -10.00 -1.80
C LEU A 339 18.34 -9.52 -3.21
N MET A 340 18.18 -8.21 -3.39
CA MET A 340 17.79 -7.62 -4.68
C MET A 340 18.69 -6.44 -5.03
N GLY A 341 19.37 -6.52 -6.18
CA GLY A 341 20.30 -5.50 -6.68
C GLY A 341 21.73 -6.02 -6.78
N GLN A 342 22.61 -5.20 -7.36
CA GLN A 342 24.03 -5.55 -7.48
C GLN A 342 24.68 -5.58 -6.10
N MET A 343 24.81 -6.77 -5.53
CA MET A 343 25.45 -7.00 -4.24
C MET A 343 26.75 -7.75 -4.47
N THR A 344 27.88 -7.14 -4.13
CA THR A 344 29.19 -7.81 -4.12
C THR A 344 29.34 -8.56 -2.80
N LEU A 345 28.88 -9.80 -2.78
CA LEU A 345 28.93 -10.62 -1.58
C LEU A 345 29.79 -11.87 -1.85
N PRO A 346 31.12 -11.78 -1.68
CA PRO A 346 31.99 -12.94 -1.83
C PRO A 346 31.60 -14.02 -0.80
N ASN A 347 31.50 -15.27 -1.26
CA ASN A 347 31.25 -16.45 -0.43
C ASN A 347 29.90 -16.51 0.31
N ILE A 348 28.83 -15.85 -0.18
CA ILE A 348 27.46 -15.96 0.37
C ILE A 348 27.08 -17.40 0.70
N LEU A 349 27.36 -18.32 -0.22
CA LEU A 349 26.73 -19.64 -0.20
C LEU A 349 27.24 -20.46 0.98
N ASN A 350 28.55 -20.43 1.21
CA ASN A 350 29.16 -21.09 2.34
C ASN A 350 28.59 -20.52 3.66
N SER A 351 28.43 -19.20 3.73
CA SER A 351 27.82 -18.55 4.89
C SER A 351 26.34 -18.91 5.06
N ILE A 352 25.54 -18.94 3.99
CA ILE A 352 24.12 -19.35 4.05
C ILE A 352 24.01 -20.81 4.50
N ILE A 353 24.79 -21.71 3.89
CA ILE A 353 24.73 -23.15 4.14
C ILE A 353 25.00 -23.44 5.62
N VAL A 354 26.06 -22.83 6.17
CA VAL A 354 26.53 -23.11 7.53
C VAL A 354 25.74 -22.33 8.57
N GLN A 355 25.40 -21.06 8.29
CA GLN A 355 24.95 -20.13 9.33
C GLN A 355 23.42 -19.96 9.37
N LEU A 356 22.68 -20.36 8.32
CA LEU A 356 21.23 -20.21 8.24
C LEU A 356 20.49 -21.56 8.06
N PRO A 357 20.60 -22.51 9.00
CA PRO A 357 20.01 -23.85 8.86
C PRO A 357 18.47 -23.86 8.84
N LYS A 358 17.82 -22.75 9.20
CA LYS A 358 16.35 -22.60 9.21
C LYS A 358 15.80 -21.89 7.97
N LEU A 359 16.66 -21.52 7.02
CA LEU A 359 16.24 -20.82 5.81
C LEU A 359 15.35 -21.72 4.95
N ARG A 360 14.17 -21.22 4.58
CA ARG A 360 13.18 -21.92 3.76
C ARG A 360 12.89 -21.23 2.45
N TRP A 361 13.15 -19.93 2.37
CA TRP A 361 12.94 -19.12 1.18
C TRP A 361 14.15 -18.22 0.94
N LEU A 362 14.75 -18.34 -0.23
CA LEU A 362 15.82 -17.47 -0.70
C LEU A 362 15.41 -16.85 -2.03
N ARG A 363 15.41 -15.52 -2.08
CA ARG A 363 15.30 -14.78 -3.33
C ARG A 363 16.59 -14.01 -3.57
N ILE A 364 17.23 -14.26 -4.70
CA ILE A 364 18.40 -13.54 -5.18
C ILE A 364 18.05 -12.99 -6.55
N SER A 365 18.10 -11.69 -6.71
CA SER A 365 17.73 -11.02 -7.96
C SER A 365 18.79 -9.99 -8.32
N ARG A 366 19.33 -10.06 -9.53
CA ARG A 366 20.32 -9.10 -10.04
C ARG A 366 21.58 -8.94 -9.18
N CYS A 367 21.96 -9.99 -8.44
CA CYS A 367 23.22 -10.00 -7.71
C CYS A 367 24.35 -10.41 -8.65
N CYS A 368 25.33 -9.54 -8.85
CA CYS A 368 26.53 -9.88 -9.58
C CYS A 368 27.29 -10.99 -8.83
N LEU A 369 27.98 -11.86 -9.57
CA LEU A 369 28.84 -12.93 -9.03
C LEU A 369 28.12 -14.12 -8.38
N VAL A 370 26.79 -14.23 -8.50
CA VAL A 370 26.05 -15.45 -8.16
C VAL A 370 25.70 -16.18 -9.45
N TYR A 371 26.09 -17.46 -9.54
CA TYR A 371 25.88 -18.29 -10.73
C TYR A 371 24.79 -19.33 -10.51
N LEU A 372 24.26 -19.90 -11.60
CA LEU A 372 23.21 -20.94 -11.51
C LEU A 372 23.71 -22.21 -10.80
N TRP A 373 24.92 -22.67 -11.10
CA TRP A 373 25.51 -23.89 -10.50
C TRP A 373 25.64 -23.79 -8.97
N GLN A 374 25.87 -22.58 -8.47
CA GLN A 374 25.92 -22.27 -7.04
C GLN A 374 24.55 -22.42 -6.35
N MET A 375 23.47 -22.13 -7.08
CA MET A 375 22.10 -22.37 -6.58
C MET A 375 21.78 -23.87 -6.53
N ASP A 376 22.27 -24.64 -7.51
CA ASP A 376 22.10 -26.09 -7.54
C ASP A 376 22.87 -26.75 -6.38
N GLU A 377 24.09 -26.30 -6.10
CA GLU A 377 24.86 -26.72 -4.93
C GLU A 377 24.11 -26.39 -3.63
N LEU A 378 23.60 -25.17 -3.49
CA LEU A 378 22.83 -24.77 -2.32
C LEU A 378 21.58 -25.63 -2.11
N LYS A 379 20.87 -25.99 -3.19
CA LYS A 379 19.73 -26.93 -3.13
C LYS A 379 20.14 -28.34 -2.75
N ALA A 380 21.31 -28.80 -3.19
CA ALA A 380 21.82 -30.12 -2.81
C ALA A 380 22.08 -30.20 -1.29
N TYR A 381 22.63 -29.14 -0.69
CA TYR A 381 22.81 -29.05 0.76
C TYR A 381 21.50 -28.79 1.54
N HIS A 382 20.56 -28.04 0.94
CA HIS A 382 19.28 -27.68 1.56
C HIS A 382 18.08 -28.06 0.68
N PRO A 383 17.69 -29.34 0.60
CA PRO A 383 16.65 -29.80 -0.32
C PRO A 383 15.25 -29.22 -0.04
N GLY A 384 15.01 -28.71 1.18
CA GLY A 384 13.78 -28.01 1.55
C GLY A 384 13.77 -26.50 1.24
N LEU A 385 14.88 -25.94 0.74
CA LEU A 385 15.01 -24.53 0.43
C LEU A 385 14.39 -24.21 -0.93
N ALA A 386 13.36 -23.35 -0.91
CA ALA A 386 12.82 -22.78 -2.13
C ALA A 386 13.66 -21.57 -2.56
N ILE A 387 14.13 -21.58 -3.81
CA ILE A 387 14.99 -20.55 -4.39
C ILE A 387 14.30 -19.89 -5.58
N ALA A 388 14.21 -18.57 -5.56
CA ALA A 388 13.93 -17.73 -6.73
C ALA A 388 15.21 -16.99 -7.13
N PHE A 389 15.69 -17.24 -8.33
CA PHE A 389 16.94 -16.69 -8.87
C PHE A 389 16.70 -16.13 -10.27
N ASP A 390 16.98 -14.83 -10.46
CA ASP A 390 16.78 -14.10 -11.72
C ASP A 390 17.85 -13.02 -12.01
#